data_AF-A0A7C4LUG2-F1
#
_entry.id   AF-A0A7C4LUG2-F1
#
_cell.length_a   1.000
_cell.length_b   1.000
_cell.length_c   1.000
_cell.angle_alpha   90.00
_cell.angle_beta   90.00
_cell.angle_gamma   90.00
#
_symmetry.space_group_name_H-M   'P 1'
#
loop_
_entity.id
_entity.type
_entity.pdbx_description
1 polymer ?
#
loop_
_entity_poly.entity_id
_entity_poly.type
_entity_poly.pdbx_seq_one_letter_code
_entity_poly.pdbx_strand_id
1 'polypeptide(L)'
;MEEIYFKIKIVAALIDFILLFIFALSVYKVWRLLPDPIPARKNKGGVVTIRRAEVETSWFNIQQSFANGTPESLKLAVIDADKLIDNVLKMAKISGETMGERLEQIRGERLSSYDRLWRAHRLRNEIVHSPDFSPSRNDIENALISYEAFLRELKIL
;
A
#
# COMPACT_ATOMS: atom_id res chain seq x y z
N MET A 1 -55.73 -22.80 -22.41
CA MET A 1 -54.90 -21.57 -22.33
C MET A 1 -54.37 -21.35 -20.91
N GLU A 2 -55.22 -21.42 -19.88
CA GLU A 2 -54.81 -21.22 -18.48
C GLU A 2 -53.79 -22.25 -17.95
N GLU A 3 -53.95 -23.54 -18.25
CA GLU A 3 -52.98 -24.57 -17.85
C GLU A 3 -51.58 -24.35 -18.42
N ILE A 4 -51.48 -23.89 -19.67
CA ILE A 4 -50.20 -23.65 -20.35
C ILE A 4 -49.49 -22.47 -19.69
N TYR A 5 -50.24 -21.40 -19.39
CA TYR A 5 -49.72 -20.22 -18.69
C TYR A 5 -49.23 -20.57 -17.28
N PHE A 6 -49.95 -21.42 -16.55
CA PHE A 6 -49.54 -21.89 -15.23
C PHE A 6 -48.23 -22.68 -15.28
N LYS A 7 -48.06 -23.58 -16.26
CA LYS A 7 -46.82 -24.34 -16.46
C LYS A 7 -45.64 -23.42 -16.81
N ILE A 8 -45.85 -22.43 -17.68
CA ILE A 8 -44.80 -21.45 -18.04
C ILE A 8 -44.35 -20.65 -16.82
N LYS A 9 -45.28 -20.19 -15.98
CA LYS A 9 -44.94 -19.50 -14.73
C LYS A 9 -44.11 -20.35 -13.78
N ILE A 10 -44.45 -21.62 -13.63
CA ILE A 10 -43.68 -22.55 -12.79
C ILE A 10 -42.26 -22.71 -13.33
N VAL A 11 -42.12 -22.90 -14.64
CA VAL A 11 -40.80 -23.06 -15.27
C VAL A 11 -39.96 -21.78 -15.13
N ALA A 12 -40.55 -20.60 -15.36
CA ALA A 12 -39.86 -19.33 -15.17
C ALA A 12 -39.40 -19.13 -13.72
N ALA A 13 -40.26 -19.43 -12.75
CA ALA A 13 -39.91 -19.33 -11.33
C ALA A 13 -38.76 -20.27 -10.93
N LEU A 14 -38.70 -21.48 -11.51
CA LEU A 14 -37.60 -22.41 -11.28
C LEU A 14 -36.28 -21.89 -11.87
N ILE A 15 -36.32 -21.29 -13.06
CA ILE A 15 -35.14 -20.69 -13.69
C ILE A 15 -34.62 -19.53 -12.83
N ASP A 16 -35.50 -18.64 -12.38
CA ASP A 16 -35.12 -17.51 -11.52
C ASP A 16 -34.46 -17.99 -10.23
N PHE A 17 -35.00 -19.05 -9.61
CA PHE A 17 -34.41 -19.62 -8.40
C PHE A 17 -33.00 -20.19 -8.65
N ILE A 18 -32.79 -20.87 -9.77
CA ILE A 18 -31.48 -21.40 -10.17
C ILE A 18 -30.49 -20.26 -10.41
N LEU A 19 -30.91 -19.19 -11.11
CA LEU A 19 -30.07 -18.02 -11.36
C LEU A 19 -29.68 -17.31 -10.06
N LEU A 20 -30.62 -17.13 -9.13
CA LEU A 20 -30.34 -16.56 -7.82
C LEU A 20 -29.37 -17.43 -7.01
N PHE A 21 -29.50 -18.75 -7.08
CA PHE A 21 -28.58 -19.67 -6.40
C PHE A 21 -27.16 -19.56 -6.96
N ILE A 22 -27.00 -19.55 -8.29
CA ILE A 22 -25.69 -19.36 -8.93
C ILE A 22 -25.09 -17.99 -8.59
N PHE A 23 -25.91 -16.94 -8.59
CA PHE A 23 -25.48 -15.59 -8.20
C PHE A 23 -25.02 -15.54 -6.74
N ALA A 24 -25.75 -16.19 -5.82
CA ALA A 24 -25.34 -16.28 -4.43
C ALA A 24 -24.00 -17.00 -4.27
N LEU A 25 -23.79 -18.10 -5.01
CA LEU A 25 -22.51 -18.83 -5.00
C LEU A 25 -21.36 -18.00 -5.57
N SER A 26 -21.59 -17.22 -6.63
CA SER A 26 -20.56 -16.35 -7.22
C SER A 26 -20.16 -15.23 -6.27
N VAL A 27 -21.14 -14.57 -5.63
CA VAL A 27 -20.91 -13.56 -4.58
C VAL A 27 -20.17 -14.16 -3.40
N TYR A 28 -20.58 -15.34 -2.92
CA TYR A 28 -19.90 -16.04 -1.83
C TYR A 28 -18.43 -16.34 -2.15
N LYS A 29 -18.15 -16.82 -3.38
CA LYS A 29 -16.79 -17.10 -3.82
C LYS A 29 -15.94 -15.83 -3.89
N VAL A 30 -16.51 -14.71 -4.36
CA VAL A 30 -15.82 -13.40 -4.39
C VAL A 30 -15.57 -12.89 -2.98
N TRP A 31 -16.55 -12.96 -2.07
CA TRP A 31 -16.39 -12.59 -0.67
C TRP A 31 -15.28 -13.36 0.04
N ARG A 32 -15.07 -14.63 -0.30
CA ARG A 32 -13.99 -15.45 0.24
C ARG A 32 -12.62 -15.17 -0.38
N LEU A 33 -12.58 -14.57 -1.58
CA LEU A 33 -11.34 -14.23 -2.29
C LEU A 33 -10.95 -12.76 -2.11
N LEU A 34 -11.86 -11.92 -1.62
CA LEU A 34 -11.53 -10.59 -1.15
C LEU A 34 -10.65 -10.74 0.10
N PRO A 35 -9.51 -10.03 0.19
CA PRO A 35 -8.72 -10.00 1.40
C PRO A 35 -9.59 -9.48 2.55
N ASP A 36 -9.45 -10.07 3.74
CA ASP A 36 -10.17 -9.62 4.93
C ASP A 36 -10.03 -8.10 5.05
N PRO A 37 -11.12 -7.35 5.32
CA PRO A 37 -11.01 -5.94 5.65
C PRO A 37 -10.01 -5.82 6.79
N ILE A 38 -8.87 -5.17 6.51
CA ILE A 38 -7.75 -5.09 7.43
C ILE A 38 -8.32 -4.57 8.75
N PRO A 39 -8.31 -5.36 9.84
CA PRO A 39 -8.97 -4.94 11.06
C PRO A 39 -8.33 -3.62 11.49
N ALA A 40 -9.12 -2.56 11.58
CA ALA A 40 -8.68 -1.27 12.08
C ALA A 40 -8.11 -1.50 13.49
N ARG A 41 -6.78 -1.60 13.57
CA ARG A 41 -6.08 -1.96 14.79
C ARG A 41 -6.28 -0.82 15.78
N LYS A 42 -7.18 -1.03 16.74
CA LYS A 42 -7.47 -0.07 17.81
C LYS A 42 -6.18 0.18 18.59
N ASN A 43 -5.56 1.34 18.33
CA ASN A 43 -4.26 1.72 18.87
C ASN A 43 -4.35 1.86 20.39
N LYS A 44 -3.86 0.85 21.12
CA LYS A 44 -3.60 0.99 22.56
C LYS A 44 -2.36 1.86 22.74
N GLY A 45 -2.46 2.89 23.58
CA GLY A 45 -1.40 3.83 23.90
C GLY A 45 -0.19 3.20 24.62
N GLY A 46 0.63 2.41 23.93
CA GLY A 46 2.00 2.08 24.35
C GLY A 46 3.01 3.14 23.92
N VAL A 47 4.07 3.35 24.69
CA VAL A 47 5.20 4.22 24.32
C VAL A 47 5.70 3.86 22.92
N VAL A 48 5.83 4.87 22.05
CA VAL A 48 6.40 4.72 20.71
C VAL A 48 7.90 4.47 20.87
N THR A 49 8.30 3.21 20.85
CA THR A 49 9.73 2.85 20.78
C THR A 49 10.06 2.59 19.32
N ILE A 50 10.52 3.63 18.61
CA ILE A 50 11.10 3.41 17.27
C ILE A 50 12.32 2.52 17.45
N ARG A 51 12.32 1.36 16.78
CA ARG A 51 13.43 0.41 16.83
C ARG A 51 14.55 0.90 15.91
N ARG A 52 15.27 1.93 16.36
CA ARG A 52 16.27 2.67 15.58
C ARG A 52 17.26 1.75 14.85
N ALA A 53 17.83 0.77 15.57
CA ALA A 53 18.78 -0.18 15.00
C ALA A 53 18.21 -1.00 13.83
N GLU A 54 16.93 -1.37 13.87
CA GLU A 54 16.27 -2.11 12.78
C GLU A 54 16.07 -1.21 11.54
N VAL A 55 15.74 0.07 11.78
CA VAL A 55 15.58 1.07 10.70
C VAL A 55 16.92 1.37 10.04
N GLU A 56 17.97 1.60 10.84
CA GLU A 56 19.34 1.82 10.36
C GLU A 56 19.85 0.63 9.54
N THR A 57 19.64 -0.59 10.02
CA THR A 57 20.03 -1.82 9.30
C THR A 57 19.29 -1.94 7.98
N SER A 58 17.97 -1.68 7.98
CA SER A 58 17.15 -1.73 6.78
C SER A 58 17.57 -0.66 5.77
N TRP A 59 17.86 0.56 6.24
CA TRP A 59 18.35 1.64 5.40
C TRP A 59 19.71 1.31 4.76
N PHE A 60 20.63 0.76 5.54
CA PHE A 60 21.93 0.30 5.04
C PHE A 60 21.77 -0.73 3.91
N ASN A 61 20.89 -1.72 4.08
CA ASN A 61 20.63 -2.73 3.05
C ASN A 61 20.07 -2.13 1.76
N ILE A 62 19.16 -1.14 1.87
CA ILE A 62 18.63 -0.41 0.71
C ILE A 62 19.74 0.33 -0.02
N GLN A 63 20.64 1.01 0.72
CA GLN A 63 21.78 1.71 0.12
C GLN A 63 22.73 0.74 -0.60
N GLN A 64 23.00 -0.43 -0.02
CA GLN A 64 23.81 -1.48 -0.67
C GLN A 64 23.15 -2.00 -1.95
N SER A 65 21.83 -2.20 -1.94
CA SER A 65 21.06 -2.61 -3.12
C SER A 65 21.13 -1.55 -4.23
N PHE A 66 21.03 -0.26 -3.89
CA PHE A 66 21.18 0.82 -4.85
C PHE A 66 22.61 0.92 -5.42
N ALA A 67 23.63 0.75 -4.58
CA ALA A 67 25.03 0.88 -4.99
C ALA A 67 25.45 -0.17 -6.02
N ASN A 68 25.02 -1.42 -5.82
CA ASN A 68 25.44 -2.58 -6.63
C ASN A 68 24.35 -3.06 -7.61
N GLY A 69 23.33 -2.24 -7.83
CA GLY A 69 22.07 -2.68 -8.41
C GLY A 69 21.98 -2.64 -9.94
N THR A 70 21.29 -3.64 -10.51
CA THR A 70 20.69 -3.59 -11.86
C THR A 70 19.48 -2.64 -11.88
N PRO A 71 18.99 -2.19 -13.05
CA PRO A 71 17.79 -1.33 -13.14
C PRO A 71 16.58 -1.81 -12.33
N GLU A 72 16.35 -3.13 -12.29
CA GLU A 72 15.25 -3.75 -11.53
C GLU A 72 15.45 -3.60 -10.03
N SER A 73 16.68 -3.83 -9.56
CA SER A 73 17.00 -3.65 -8.13
C SER A 73 17.00 -2.18 -7.71
N LEU A 74 17.29 -1.24 -8.63
CA LEU A 74 17.14 0.19 -8.34
C LEU A 74 15.68 0.56 -8.11
N LYS A 75 14.75 0.03 -8.91
CA LYS A 75 13.30 0.19 -8.68
C LYS A 75 12.89 -0.40 -7.33
N LEU A 76 13.42 -1.58 -7.00
CA LEU A 76 13.15 -2.24 -5.71
C LEU A 76 13.65 -1.40 -4.53
N ALA A 77 14.82 -0.77 -4.63
CA ALA A 77 15.36 0.09 -3.58
C ALA A 77 14.40 1.25 -3.22
N VAL A 78 13.73 1.86 -4.20
CA VAL A 78 12.72 2.91 -3.94
C VAL A 78 11.48 2.34 -3.25
N ILE A 79 11.03 1.15 -3.66
CA ILE A 79 9.87 0.47 -3.08
C ILE A 79 10.15 0.11 -1.62
N ASP A 80 11.32 -0.46 -1.35
CA ASP A 80 11.74 -0.84 0.00
C ASP A 80 11.97 0.38 0.90
N ALA A 81 12.51 1.48 0.35
CA ALA A 81 12.62 2.74 1.07
C ALA A 81 11.25 3.30 1.47
N ASP A 82 10.29 3.38 0.55
CA ASP A 82 8.93 3.85 0.87
C ASP A 82 8.26 2.96 1.95
N LYS A 83 8.44 1.64 1.84
CA LYS A 83 7.96 0.68 2.85
C LYS A 83 8.62 0.89 4.22
N LEU A 84 9.91 1.22 4.25
CA LEU A 84 10.61 1.52 5.50
C LEU A 84 10.01 2.76 6.17
N ILE A 85 9.76 3.83 5.41
CA ILE A 85 9.12 5.04 5.93
C ILE A 85 7.72 4.76 6.44
N ASP A 86 6.94 3.98 5.69
CA ASP A 86 5.60 3.56 6.10
C ASP A 86 5.63 2.82 7.46
N ASN A 87 6.62 1.95 7.66
CA ASN A 87 6.83 1.28 8.93
C ASN A 87 7.22 2.26 10.05
N VAL A 88 8.06 3.25 9.78
CA VAL A 88 8.41 4.31 10.73
C VAL A 88 7.17 5.11 11.14
N LEU A 89 6.32 5.51 10.19
CA LEU A 89 5.06 6.23 10.46
C LEU A 89 4.09 5.37 11.27
N LYS A 90 4.00 4.07 10.98
CA LYS A 90 3.22 3.10 11.76
C LYS A 90 3.74 2.95 13.19
N MET A 91 5.06 2.88 13.37
CA MET A 91 5.68 2.86 14.70
C MET A 91 5.36 4.14 15.47
N ALA A 92 5.36 5.29 14.78
CA ALA A 92 4.93 6.58 15.30
C ALA A 92 3.41 6.72 15.51
N LYS A 93 2.63 5.67 15.24
CA LYS A 93 1.17 5.59 15.40
C LYS A 93 0.38 6.60 14.58
N ILE A 94 0.94 7.05 13.46
CA ILE A 94 0.21 7.86 12.50
C ILE A 94 -0.90 7.01 11.88
N SER A 95 -2.15 7.49 11.96
CA SER A 95 -3.31 6.80 11.41
C SER A 95 -3.40 6.92 9.89
N GLY A 96 -4.08 5.95 9.28
CA GLY A 96 -4.30 5.85 7.84
C GLY A 96 -4.26 4.38 7.44
N GLU A 97 -4.97 4.00 6.38
CA GLU A 97 -4.92 2.66 5.80
C GLU A 97 -3.72 2.56 4.87
N THR A 98 -3.58 3.56 3.99
CA THR A 98 -2.51 3.67 3.01
C THR A 98 -1.34 4.54 3.48
N MET A 99 -0.20 4.41 2.81
CA MET A 99 0.95 5.29 3.01
C MET A 99 0.59 6.75 2.71
N GLY A 100 -0.16 7.00 1.62
CA GLY A 100 -0.62 8.35 1.25
C GLY A 100 -1.50 9.00 2.32
N GLU A 101 -2.43 8.25 2.92
CA GLU A 101 -3.23 8.76 4.05
C GLU A 101 -2.37 9.11 5.27
N ARG A 102 -1.38 8.25 5.60
CA ARG A 102 -0.43 8.54 6.70
C ARG A 102 0.43 9.76 6.41
N LEU A 103 0.84 9.96 5.16
CA LEU A 103 1.54 11.18 4.76
C LEU A 103 0.63 12.42 4.92
N GLU A 104 -0.64 12.36 4.53
CA GLU A 104 -1.55 13.51 4.66
C GLU A 104 -1.73 13.92 6.14
N GLN A 105 -1.72 12.96 7.07
CA GLN A 105 -1.78 13.27 8.51
C GLN A 105 -0.59 14.09 9.01
N ILE A 106 0.60 13.93 8.42
CA ILE A 106 1.80 14.66 8.82
C ILE A 106 2.02 15.94 8.02
N ARG A 107 1.12 16.30 7.09
CA ARG A 107 1.23 17.51 6.26
C ARG A 107 1.26 18.81 7.07
N GLY A 108 0.57 18.83 8.21
CA GLY A 108 0.55 19.98 9.13
C GLY A 108 1.77 20.07 10.03
N GLU A 109 2.60 19.02 10.09
CA GLU A 109 3.84 19.05 10.84
C GLU A 109 4.86 19.93 10.13
N ARG A 110 5.68 20.66 10.90
CA ARG A 110 6.71 21.57 10.35
C ARG A 110 7.94 20.80 9.84
N LEU A 111 7.70 19.82 8.97
CA LEU A 111 8.72 18.97 8.37
C LEU A 111 9.22 19.59 7.07
N SER A 112 10.50 19.95 7.06
CA SER A 112 11.17 20.50 5.88
C SER A 112 11.29 19.48 4.74
N SER A 113 11.27 18.18 5.07
CA SER A 113 11.38 17.09 4.10
C SER A 113 10.04 16.68 3.47
N TYR A 114 8.89 17.17 3.95
CA TYR A 114 7.55 16.68 3.56
C TYR A 114 7.31 16.66 2.04
N ASP A 115 7.52 17.79 1.36
CA ASP A 115 7.26 17.89 -0.09
C ASP A 115 8.17 16.99 -0.92
N ARG A 116 9.38 16.72 -0.42
CA ARG A 116 10.34 15.82 -1.06
C ARG A 116 9.91 14.37 -0.85
N LEU A 117 9.51 14.03 0.37
CA LEU A 117 8.97 12.72 0.72
C LEU A 117 7.73 12.38 -0.12
N TRP A 118 6.80 13.32 -0.27
CA TRP A 118 5.59 13.11 -1.07
C TRP A 118 5.92 12.88 -2.56
N ARG A 119 6.91 13.58 -3.10
CA ARG A 119 7.38 13.35 -4.48
C ARG A 119 8.01 11.96 -4.65
N ALA A 120 8.83 11.53 -3.69
CA ALA A 120 9.42 10.20 -3.70
C ALA A 120 8.33 9.10 -3.63
N HIS A 121 7.31 9.28 -2.79
CA HIS A 121 6.16 8.37 -2.71
C HIS A 121 5.41 8.27 -4.05
N ARG A 122 5.21 9.40 -4.75
CA ARG A 122 4.60 9.39 -6.09
C ARG A 122 5.43 8.63 -7.11
N LEU A 123 6.75 8.83 -7.12
CA LEU A 123 7.65 8.07 -7.99
C LEU A 123 7.53 6.56 -7.72
N ARG A 124 7.49 6.16 -6.45
CA ARG A 124 7.27 4.76 -6.06
C ARG A 124 5.95 4.23 -6.62
N ASN A 125 4.87 5.01 -6.52
CA ASN A 125 3.56 4.58 -7.03
C ASN A 125 3.59 4.39 -8.54
N GLU A 126 4.26 5.27 -9.27
CA GLU A 126 4.43 5.16 -10.72
C GLU A 126 5.21 3.89 -11.11
N ILE A 127 6.30 3.59 -10.38
CA ILE A 127 7.08 2.35 -10.57
C ILE A 127 6.20 1.09 -10.43
N VAL A 128 5.29 1.08 -9.46
CA VAL A 128 4.45 -0.11 -9.19
C VAL A 128 3.27 -0.23 -10.15
N HIS A 129 2.68 0.89 -10.57
CA HIS A 129 1.49 0.89 -11.43
C HIS A 129 1.80 0.81 -12.92
N SER A 130 3.01 1.21 -13.34
CA SER A 130 3.42 1.27 -14.75
C SER A 130 4.59 0.33 -15.00
N PRO A 131 4.37 -0.90 -15.50
CA PRO A 131 5.43 -1.88 -15.76
C PRO A 131 6.51 -1.37 -16.72
N ASP A 132 6.10 -0.58 -17.72
CA ASP A 132 6.97 0.00 -18.74
C ASP A 132 7.69 1.27 -18.25
N PHE A 133 7.34 1.78 -17.07
CA PHE A 133 8.00 2.96 -16.51
C PHE A 133 9.39 2.58 -16.00
N SER A 134 10.41 3.24 -16.56
CA SER A 134 11.80 3.03 -16.20
C SER A 134 12.40 4.37 -15.74
N PRO A 135 12.34 4.69 -14.44
CA PRO A 135 12.93 5.91 -13.92
C PRO A 135 14.45 5.89 -14.09
N SER A 136 15.05 7.06 -14.29
CA SER A 136 16.50 7.14 -14.39
C SER A 136 17.15 6.83 -13.03
N ARG A 137 18.42 6.42 -13.04
CA ARG A 137 19.19 6.23 -11.80
C ARG A 137 19.20 7.50 -10.93
N ASN A 138 19.21 8.68 -11.57
CA ASN A 138 19.16 9.97 -10.89
C ASN A 138 17.80 10.22 -10.22
N ASP A 139 16.69 9.82 -10.84
CA ASP A 139 15.35 9.94 -10.21
C ASP A 139 15.26 9.08 -8.96
N ILE A 140 15.79 7.85 -9.04
CA ILE A 140 15.87 6.91 -7.94
C ILE A 140 16.76 7.46 -6.81
N GLU A 141 17.93 7.98 -7.16
CA GLU A 141 18.86 8.59 -6.20
C GLU A 141 18.21 9.78 -5.47
N ASN A 142 17.53 10.67 -6.20
CA ASN A 142 16.81 11.79 -5.61
C ASN A 142 15.67 11.35 -4.69
N ALA A 143 14.98 10.26 -5.01
CA ALA A 143 13.95 9.69 -4.15
C ALA A 143 14.57 9.12 -2.86
N LEU A 144 15.69 8.39 -2.95
CA LEU A 144 16.41 7.87 -1.78
C LEU A 144 16.93 9.01 -0.88
N ILE A 145 17.51 10.06 -1.46
CA ILE A 145 17.93 11.26 -0.71
C ILE A 145 16.74 11.88 0.03
N SER A 146 15.56 11.89 -0.59
CA SER A 146 14.35 12.44 0.03
C SER A 146 13.89 11.61 1.23
N TYR A 147 13.93 10.28 1.13
CA TYR A 147 13.65 9.38 2.24
C TYR A 147 14.68 9.50 3.36
N GLU A 148 15.97 9.61 3.03
CA GLU A 148 17.04 9.81 4.00
C GLU A 148 16.85 11.11 4.77
N ALA A 149 16.55 12.20 4.07
CA ALA A 149 16.32 13.51 4.69
C ALA A 149 15.21 13.46 5.74
N PHE A 150 14.11 12.74 5.46
CA PHE A 150 13.03 12.54 6.43
C PHE A 150 13.49 11.72 7.65
N LEU A 151 14.19 10.61 7.44
CA LEU A 151 14.70 9.79 8.55
C LEU A 151 15.70 10.54 9.44
N ARG A 152 16.53 11.41 8.84
CA ARG A 152 17.46 12.29 9.55
C ARG A 152 16.73 13.40 10.30
N GLU A 153 15.70 14.00 9.71
CA GLU A 153 14.87 15.00 10.37
C GLU A 153 14.17 14.43 11.62
N LEU A 154 13.78 13.16 11.58
CA LEU A 154 13.26 12.41 12.73
C LEU A 154 14.34 11.94 13.72
N LYS A 155 15.62 12.22 13.46
CA LYS A 155 16.79 11.76 14.25
C LYS A 155 16.84 10.25 14.44
N ILE A 156 16.39 9.50 13.43
CA ILE A 156 16.48 8.03 13.39
C ILE A 156 17.79 7.61 12.72
N LEU A 157 18.21 8.32 11.68
CA LEU A 157 19.55 8.22 11.07
C LEU A 157 20.49 9.34 11.55
#